data_AF-I0IGD2-F1
#
_entry.id   AF-I0IGD2-F1
#
_cell.length_a   1.000
_cell.length_b   1.000
_cell.length_c   1.000
_cell.angle_alpha   90.00
_cell.angle_beta   90.00
_cell.angle_gamma   90.00
#
_symmetry.space_group_name_H-M   'P 1'
#
loop_
_entity.id
_entity.type
_entity.pdbx_description
1 polymer ?
#
loop_
_entity_poly.entity_id
_entity_poly.type
_entity_poly.pdbx_seq_one_letter_code
_entity_poly.pdbx_strand_id
1 'polypeptide(L)'
;MSPPPARTAADRLLRPTRWLGFVEGASFLVLLFVAMPLKHVAGDPRAVSLVGGLHGGLFVLFVAALTVLVAAGSLSLRRGLLGVVASILPFGPWLLDHRIYPPESPKAAAGPAASAG
;
A
#
# COMPACT_ATOMS: atom_id res chain seq x y z
N MET A 1 27.52 22.19 1.78
CA MET A 1 26.33 21.57 1.17
C MET A 1 26.50 20.07 1.24
N SER A 2 25.91 19.41 2.24
CA SER A 2 26.07 17.96 2.41
C SER A 2 25.28 17.22 1.34
N PRO A 3 25.82 16.13 0.75
CA PRO A 3 25.08 15.33 -0.22
C PRO A 3 23.81 14.77 0.45
N PRO A 4 22.70 14.60 -0.31
CA PRO A 4 21.51 13.97 0.24
C PRO A 4 21.86 12.55 0.71
N PRO A 5 21.29 12.08 1.84
CA PRO A 5 21.54 10.71 2.30
C PRO A 5 21.15 9.71 1.21
N ALA A 6 21.96 8.69 1.00
CA ALA A 6 21.66 7.62 0.06
C ALA A 6 20.32 6.97 0.45
N ARG A 7 19.43 6.76 -0.53
CA ARG A 7 18.14 6.08 -0.29
C ARG A 7 18.40 4.71 0.34
N THR A 8 17.69 4.39 1.41
CA THR A 8 17.80 3.10 2.08
C THR A 8 17.27 1.99 1.18
N ALA A 9 17.66 0.74 1.45
CA ALA A 9 17.06 -0.41 0.77
C ALA A 9 15.53 -0.44 0.96
N ALA A 10 15.03 0.02 2.11
CA ALA A 10 13.61 0.10 2.42
C ALA A 10 12.86 1.16 1.59
N ASP A 11 13.51 2.25 1.17
CA ASP A 11 12.88 3.25 0.30
C ASP A 11 12.45 2.65 -1.04
N ARG A 12 13.12 1.59 -1.50
CA ARG A 12 12.73 0.83 -2.71
C ARG A 12 11.41 0.08 -2.51
N LEU A 13 11.01 -0.18 -1.26
CA LEU A 13 9.77 -0.87 -0.91
C LEU A 13 8.56 0.08 -0.89
N LEU A 14 8.73 1.41 -0.93
CA LEU A 14 7.61 2.36 -0.90
C LEU A 14 6.61 2.13 -2.06
N ARG A 15 7.13 1.97 -3.28
CA ARG A 15 6.31 1.71 -4.48
C ARG A 15 5.53 0.39 -4.41
N PRO A 16 6.17 -0.77 -4.16
CA PRO A 16 5.44 -2.03 -4.08
C PRO A 16 4.49 -2.06 -2.88
N THR A 17 4.82 -1.47 -1.73
CA THR A 17 3.89 -1.39 -0.59
C THR A 17 2.67 -0.53 -0.89
N ARG A 18 2.85 0.58 -1.63
CA ARG A 18 1.73 1.38 -2.14
C ARG A 18 0.83 0.57 -3.08
N TRP A 19 1.42 -0.18 -4.01
CA TRP A 19 0.66 -1.03 -4.93
C TRP A 19 -0.06 -2.16 -4.19
N LEU A 20 0.61 -2.77 -3.20
CA LEU A 20 0.03 -3.78 -2.32
C LEU A 20 -1.18 -3.23 -1.57
N GLY A 21 -1.14 -1.99 -1.07
CA GLY A 21 -2.29 -1.33 -0.46
C GLY A 21 -3.47 -1.15 -1.40
N PHE A 22 -3.24 -0.87 -2.69
CA PHE A 22 -4.33 -0.83 -3.68
C PHE A 22 -4.91 -2.21 -3.97
N VAL A 23 -4.08 -3.24 -4.07
CA VAL A 23 -4.53 -4.63 -4.27
C VAL A 23 -5.32 -5.14 -3.07
N GLU A 24 -4.83 -4.85 -1.87
CA GLU A 24 -5.49 -5.19 -0.62
C GLU A 24 -6.86 -4.50 -0.54
N GLY A 25 -6.93 -3.19 -0.78
CA GLY A 25 -8.20 -2.47 -0.84
C GLY A 25 -9.14 -3.01 -1.93
N ALA A 26 -8.61 -3.37 -3.10
CA ALA A 26 -9.42 -3.94 -4.18
C ALA A 26 -9.96 -5.33 -3.80
N SER A 27 -9.16 -6.15 -3.12
CA SER A 27 -9.60 -7.45 -2.60
C SER A 27 -10.70 -7.30 -1.56
N PHE A 28 -10.66 -6.23 -0.75
CA PHE A 28 -11.73 -5.92 0.21
C PHE A 28 -13.03 -5.53 -0.51
N LEU A 29 -12.95 -4.71 -1.57
CA LEU A 29 -14.12 -4.39 -2.40
C LEU A 29 -14.70 -5.63 -3.09
N VAL A 30 -13.86 -6.54 -3.57
CA VAL A 30 -14.32 -7.82 -4.15
C VAL A 30 -15.00 -8.68 -3.07
N LEU A 31 -14.43 -8.75 -1.87
CA LEU A 31 -15.04 -9.47 -0.75
C LEU A 31 -16.43 -8.90 -0.41
N LEU A 32 -16.57 -7.57 -0.34
CA LEU A 32 -17.82 -6.89 0.02
C LEU A 32 -18.88 -6.88 -1.09
N PHE A 33 -18.49 -6.60 -2.33
CA PHE A 33 -19.43 -6.37 -3.43
C PHE A 33 -19.62 -7.57 -4.35
N VAL A 34 -18.78 -8.60 -4.24
CA VAL A 34 -18.91 -9.82 -5.06
C VAL A 34 -19.15 -11.03 -4.18
N ALA A 35 -18.23 -11.35 -3.26
CA ALA A 35 -18.33 -12.58 -2.48
C ALA A 35 -19.53 -12.57 -1.52
N MET A 36 -19.76 -11.44 -0.84
CA MET A 36 -20.90 -11.31 0.07
C MET A 36 -22.25 -11.38 -0.65
N PRO A 37 -22.53 -10.64 -1.75
CA PRO A 37 -23.76 -10.81 -2.51
C PRO A 37 -23.94 -12.23 -3.05
N LEU A 38 -22.87 -12.84 -3.58
CA LEU A 38 -22.92 -14.21 -4.09
C LEU A 38 -23.32 -15.20 -3.00
N LYS A 39 -22.79 -15.05 -1.77
CA LYS A 39 -23.21 -15.87 -0.62
C LYS A 39 -24.71 -15.79 -0.36
N HIS A 40 -25.32 -14.61 -0.48
CA HIS A 40 -26.75 -14.43 -0.19
C HIS A 40 -27.64 -14.92 -1.34
N VAL A 41 -27.20 -14.76 -2.60
CA VAL A 41 -27.97 -15.19 -3.78
C VAL A 41 -27.87 -16.70 -4.02
N ALA A 42 -26.67 -17.28 -3.91
CA ALA A 42 -26.41 -18.68 -4.18
C ALA A 42 -26.49 -19.58 -2.93
N GLY A 43 -26.57 -19.01 -1.72
CA GLY A 43 -26.60 -19.75 -0.45
C GLY A 43 -25.29 -20.48 -0.10
N ASP A 44 -24.22 -20.31 -0.89
CA ASP A 44 -22.95 -21.00 -0.72
C ASP A 44 -21.86 -20.04 -0.18
N PRO A 45 -21.29 -20.30 1.02
CA PRO A 45 -20.26 -19.44 1.61
C PRO A 45 -18.85 -19.64 1.02
N ARG A 46 -18.61 -20.63 0.13
CA ARG A 46 -17.26 -20.94 -0.38
C ARG A 46 -16.52 -19.74 -0.98
N ALA A 47 -17.23 -18.89 -1.73
CA ALA A 47 -16.65 -17.69 -2.32
C ALA A 47 -16.14 -16.71 -1.25
N VAL A 48 -16.88 -16.54 -0.16
CA VAL A 48 -16.47 -15.70 0.98
C VAL A 48 -15.28 -16.31 1.70
N SER A 49 -15.25 -17.63 1.89
CA SER A 49 -14.11 -18.31 2.51
C SER A 49 -12.82 -18.16 1.68
N LEU A 50 -12.90 -18.35 0.37
CA LEU A 50 -11.74 -18.23 -0.52
C LEU A 50 -11.25 -16.78 -0.62
N VAL A 51 -12.15 -15.85 -0.98
CA VAL A 51 -11.80 -14.44 -1.15
C VAL A 51 -11.41 -13.81 0.19
N GLY A 52 -12.09 -14.17 1.27
CA GLY A 52 -11.76 -13.73 2.62
C GLY A 52 -10.39 -14.21 3.09
N GLY A 53 -10.02 -15.46 2.78
CA GLY A 53 -8.68 -15.98 3.05
C GLY A 53 -7.59 -15.24 2.26
N LEU A 54 -7.81 -15.00 0.97
CA LEU A 54 -6.89 -14.22 0.13
C LEU A 54 -6.74 -12.79 0.63
N HIS A 55 -7.85 -12.12 0.95
CA HIS A 55 -7.86 -10.78 1.50
C HIS A 55 -7.12 -10.71 2.84
N GLY A 56 -7.39 -11.64 3.76
CA GLY A 56 -6.69 -11.71 5.04
C GLY A 56 -5.18 -11.90 4.89
N GLY A 57 -4.75 -12.74 3.95
CA GLY A 57 -3.33 -12.90 3.61
C GLY A 57 -2.70 -11.62 3.07
N LEU A 58 -3.40 -10.92 2.16
CA LEU A 58 -2.96 -9.62 1.63
C LEU A 58 -2.88 -8.56 2.74
N PHE A 59 -3.84 -8.53 3.66
CA PHE A 59 -3.85 -7.60 4.78
C PHE A 59 -2.63 -7.81 5.69
N VAL A 60 -2.33 -9.06 6.07
CA VAL A 60 -1.14 -9.37 6.88
C VAL A 60 0.15 -8.97 6.15
N LEU A 61 0.25 -9.29 4.86
CA LEU A 61 1.41 -8.90 4.05
C LEU A 61 1.56 -7.37 3.98
N PHE A 62 0.46 -6.64 3.83
CA PHE A 62 0.45 -5.18 3.80
C PHE A 62 0.89 -4.57 5.13
N VAL A 63 0.36 -5.05 6.26
CA VAL A 63 0.77 -4.63 7.61
C VAL A 63 2.26 -4.92 7.85
N ALA A 64 2.76 -6.08 7.42
CA ALA A 64 4.18 -6.42 7.53
C ALA A 64 5.04 -5.45 6.71
N ALA A 65 4.64 -5.14 5.48
CA ALA A 65 5.36 -4.20 4.61
C ALA A 65 5.38 -2.76 5.17
N LEU A 66 4.25 -2.30 5.75
CA LEU A 66 4.21 -1.01 6.45
C LEU A 66 5.11 -1.00 7.69
N THR A 67 5.15 -2.10 8.44
CA THR A 67 6.00 -2.23 9.62
C THR A 67 7.48 -2.14 9.26
N VAL A 68 7.91 -2.80 8.17
CA VAL A 68 9.29 -2.70 7.65
C VAL A 68 9.63 -1.25 7.28
N LEU A 69 8.74 -0.56 6.57
CA LEU A 69 8.97 0.84 6.17
C LEU A 69 9.02 1.80 7.37
N VAL A 70 8.21 1.55 8.40
CA VAL A 70 8.24 2.34 9.64
C VAL A 70 9.53 2.06 10.42
N ALA A 71 9.91 0.80 10.58
CA ALA A 71 11.12 0.40 11.29
C ALA A 71 12.40 0.91 10.60
N ALA A 72 12.40 0.98 9.27
CA ALA A 72 13.51 1.52 8.48
C ALA A 72 13.54 3.05 8.40
N GLY A 73 12.54 3.75 8.96
CA GLY A 73 12.45 5.21 8.93
C GLY A 73 11.98 5.80 7.60
N SER A 74 11.64 4.97 6.61
CA SER A 74 11.07 5.39 5.31
C SER A 74 9.63 5.93 5.44
N LEU A 75 8.90 5.51 6.49
CA LEU A 75 7.57 5.98 6.85
C LEU A 75 7.51 6.37 8.34
N SER A 76 6.78 7.43 8.67
CA SER A 76 6.50 7.73 10.08
C SER A 76 5.45 6.76 10.63
N LEU A 77 5.52 6.46 11.92
CA LEU A 77 4.53 5.59 12.59
C LEU A 77 3.08 6.05 12.34
N ARG A 78 2.84 7.37 12.36
CA ARG A 78 1.52 7.95 12.05
C ARG A 78 1.02 7.59 10.65
N ARG A 79 1.91 7.62 9.64
CA ARG A 79 1.55 7.25 8.26
C ARG A 79 1.35 5.75 8.10
N GLY A 80 2.14 4.93 8.81
CA GLY A 80 1.92 3.48 8.89
C GLY A 80 0.54 3.16 9.47
N LEU A 81 0.19 3.77 10.61
CA LEU A 81 -1.14 3.61 11.22
C LEU A 81 -2.26 4.11 10.31
N LEU A 82 -2.06 5.24 9.63
CA LEU A 82 -3.02 5.75 8.64
C LEU A 82 -3.20 4.75 7.49
N GLY A 83 -2.13 4.07 7.05
CA GLY A 83 -2.18 3.01 6.06
C GLY A 83 -3.06 1.84 6.51
N VAL A 84 -2.91 1.37 7.76
CA VAL A 84 -3.74 0.30 8.32
C VAL A 84 -5.21 0.72 8.41
N VAL A 85 -5.49 1.94 8.89
CA VAL A 85 -6.87 2.47 8.93
C VAL A 85 -7.45 2.58 7.52
N ALA A 86 -6.64 3.03 6.55
CA ALA A 86 -7.05 3.11 5.16
C ALA A 86 -7.43 1.74 4.60
N SER A 87 -6.67 0.66 4.87
CA SER A 87 -7.01 -0.69 4.39
C SER A 87 -8.34 -1.24 4.92
N ILE A 88 -8.75 -0.83 6.13
CA ILE A 88 -10.01 -1.31 6.75
C ILE A 88 -11.23 -0.59 6.17
N LEU A 89 -11.04 0.64 5.68
CA LEU A 89 -12.12 1.43 5.10
C LEU A 89 -12.28 1.08 3.60
N PRO A 90 -13.51 0.84 3.12
CA PRO A 90 -13.72 0.72 1.69
C PRO A 90 -13.25 2.02 1.03
N PHE A 91 -12.47 1.89 -0.04
CA PHE A 91 -11.83 3.00 -0.77
C PHE A 91 -10.75 3.78 0.00
N GLY A 92 -10.41 3.40 1.24
CA GLY A 92 -9.42 4.11 2.06
C GLY A 92 -8.04 4.23 1.40
N PRO A 93 -7.47 3.18 0.76
CA PRO A 93 -6.16 3.27 0.13
C PRO A 93 -6.11 4.31 -1.00
N TRP A 94 -7.20 4.50 -1.75
CA TRP A 94 -7.28 5.51 -2.82
C TRP A 94 -7.44 6.92 -2.28
N LEU A 95 -8.23 7.09 -1.22
CA LEU A 95 -8.54 8.41 -0.67
C LEU A 95 -7.40 8.99 0.17
N LEU A 96 -6.66 8.13 0.88
CA LEU A 96 -5.61 8.51 1.82
C LEU A 96 -4.19 8.31 1.28
N ASP A 97 -4.04 7.82 0.04
CA ASP A 97 -2.76 7.52 -0.60
C ASP A 97 -1.70 8.62 -0.43
N HIS A 98 -2.06 9.85 -0.82
CA HIS A 98 -1.20 11.04 -0.75
C HIS A 98 -0.82 11.46 0.68
N ARG A 99 -1.58 11.00 1.68
CA ARG A 99 -1.29 11.25 3.10
C ARG A 99 -0.40 10.16 3.69
N ILE A 100 -0.44 8.96 3.12
CA ILE A 100 0.36 7.81 3.53
C ILE A 100 1.74 7.90 2.88
N TYR A 101 1.82 8.02 1.56
CA TYR A 101 3.08 8.01 0.82
C TYR A 101 3.51 9.42 0.44
N PRO A 102 4.72 9.86 0.82
CA PRO A 102 5.24 11.14 0.35
C PRO A 102 5.43 11.11 -1.17
N PRO A 103 5.25 12.26 -1.87
CA PRO A 103 5.51 12.34 -3.29
C PRO A 103 6.96 11.95 -3.56
N GLU A 104 7.18 11.11 -4.56
CA GLU A 104 8.53 10.73 -4.94
C GLU A 104 9.30 11.99 -5.31
N SER A 105 10.43 12.22 -4.62
CA SER A 105 11.25 13.40 -4.87
C SER A 105 11.63 13.43 -6.36
N PRO A 106 11.36 14.53 -7.10
CA PRO A 106 11.65 14.66 -8.53
C PRO A 106 13.12 14.47 -8.93
N LYS A 107 14.04 14.35 -7.96
CA LYS A 107 15.49 14.33 -8.14
C LYS A 107 16.06 13.03 -8.73
N ALA A 108 15.23 12.14 -9.27
CA ALA A 108 15.70 11.00 -10.08
C ALA A 108 15.60 11.25 -11.60
N ALA A 109 14.89 12.31 -12.03
CA ALA A 109 14.71 12.63 -13.45
C ALA A 109 15.70 13.68 -14.00
N ALA A 110 16.51 14.31 -13.14
CA ALA A 110 17.59 15.20 -13.58
C ALA A 110 18.92 14.42 -13.65
N GLY A 111 19.07 13.63 -14.71
CA GLY A 111 20.39 13.18 -15.16
C GLY A 111 21.23 14.38 -15.63
N PRO A 112 22.57 14.28 -15.64
CA PRO A 112 23.45 15.41 -15.92
C PRO A 112 23.42 15.74 -17.42
N ALA A 113 22.56 16.68 -17.80
CA ALA A 113 22.54 17.28 -19.13
C ALA A 113 22.67 18.81 -18.99
N ALA A 114 23.83 19.28 -18.50
CA ALA A 114 24.28 20.66 -18.66
C ALA A 114 25.68 20.85 -18.02
N SER A 115 26.74 20.42 -18.70
CA SER A 115 28.06 21.05 -18.60
C SER A 115 28.92 20.64 -19.80
N ALA A 116 28.48 21.07 -20.98
CA ALA A 116 29.32 21.27 -22.16
C ALA A 116 28.98 22.68 -22.64
N GLY A 117 29.93 23.59 -22.53
CA GLY A 117 29.77 25.02 -22.79
C GLY A 117 30.77 25.82 -21.97
#